data_AF-A0A7J4S377-F1
#
_entry.id   AF-A0A7J4S377-F1
#
_cell.length_a   1.000
_cell.length_b   1.000
_cell.length_c   1.000
_cell.angle_alpha   90.00
_cell.angle_beta   90.00
_cell.angle_gamma   90.00
#
_symmetry.space_group_name_H-M   'P 1'
#
loop_
_entity.id
_entity.type
_entity.pdbx_description
1 polymer ?
#
loop_
_entity_poly.entity_id
_entity_poly.type
_entity_poly.pdbx_seq_one_letter_code
_entity_poly.pdbx_strand_id
1 'polypeptide(L)' 'MSEANRKQGPRMVVCIKQVPKAQELQVDPVTKTLKRVGVPSEINPPDQN' A
#
# COMPACT_ATOMS: atom_id res chain seq x y z
N MET A 1 -2.87 33.30 -27.03
CA MET A 1 -3.94 32.53 -26.36
C MET A 1 -3.54 32.37 -24.92
N SER A 2 -4.26 33.00 -23.99
CA SER A 2 -3.95 33.00 -22.56
C SER A 2 -4.28 31.66 -21.93
N GLU A 3 -3.30 30.98 -21.34
CA GLU A 3 -3.58 30.01 -20.29
C GLU A 3 -4.07 30.78 -19.05
N ALA A 4 -5.39 30.93 -18.99
CA ALA A 4 -6.09 31.54 -17.89
C ALA A 4 -5.77 30.76 -16.60
N ASN A 5 -4.90 31.36 -15.79
CA ASN A 5 -4.91 31.44 -14.33
C ASN A 5 -5.89 30.48 -13.61
N ARG A 6 -5.72 29.17 -13.80
CA ARG A 6 -6.42 28.17 -13.02
C ARG A 6 -5.72 28.17 -11.68
N LYS A 7 -6.32 28.81 -10.66
CA LYS A 7 -5.85 28.71 -9.27
C LYS A 7 -5.69 27.22 -8.97
N GLN A 8 -4.44 26.73 -9.00
CA GLN A 8 -4.17 25.34 -8.74
C GLN A 8 -4.53 25.12 -7.27
N GLY A 9 -5.46 24.19 -7.02
CA GLY A 9 -5.80 23.79 -5.66
C GLY A 9 -4.59 23.20 -4.93
N PRO A 10 -4.73 22.89 -3.63
CA PRO A 10 -3.65 22.28 -2.86
C PRO A 10 -3.12 21.02 -3.56
N ARG A 11 -1.79 20.93 -3.73
CA ARG A 11 -1.13 19.71 -4.21
C ARG A 11 -0.83 18.86 -2.99
N MET A 12 -1.47 17.70 -2.91
CA MET A 12 -1.24 16.73 -1.83
C MET A 12 -0.57 15.50 -2.43
N VAL A 13 0.43 14.98 -1.72
CA VAL A 13 1.11 13.72 -2.05
C VAL A 13 0.82 12.75 -0.91
N VAL A 14 0.34 11.57 -1.26
CA VAL A 14 0.08 10.49 -0.30
C VAL A 14 1.08 9.38 -0.56
N CYS A 15 1.85 9.03 0.48
CA CYS A 15 2.70 7.86 0.44
C CYS A 15 1.82 6.64 0.64
N ILE A 16 1.80 5.75 -0.35
CA ILE A 16 1.12 4.45 -0.25
C ILE A 16 2.16 3.34 -0.12
N LYS A 17 1.82 2.31 0.63
CA LYS A 17 2.61 1.11 0.79
C LYS A 17 1.81 -0.10 0.36
N GLN A 18 2.39 -0.88 -0.54
CA GLN A 18 1.90 -2.22 -0.83
C GLN A 18 2.40 -3.17 0.27
N VAL A 19 1.50 -3.99 0.81
CA VAL A 19 1.78 -4.99 1.84
C VAL A 19 1.23 -6.36 1.42
N PRO A 20 1.80 -7.48 1.88
CA PRO A 20 1.15 -8.77 1.73
C PRO A 20 -0.13 -8.81 2.60
N LYS A 21 -1.16 -9.50 2.12
CA LYS A 21 -2.40 -9.70 2.87
C LYS A 21 -2.13 -10.50 4.14
N ALA A 22 -2.23 -9.84 5.29
CA ALA A 22 -1.73 -10.38 6.55
C ALA A 22 -2.49 -11.63 7.02
N GLN A 23 -3.78 -11.75 6.69
CA GLN A 23 -4.64 -12.88 7.08
C GLN A 23 -4.26 -14.19 6.39
N GLU A 24 -3.49 -14.13 5.30
CA GLU A 24 -3.03 -15.31 4.56
C GLU A 24 -1.58 -15.70 4.89
N LEU A 25 -0.91 -14.93 5.76
CA LEU A 25 0.43 -15.26 6.26
C LEU A 25 0.39 -16.41 7.27
N GLN A 26 1.41 -17.27 7.24
CA GLN A 26 1.52 -18.40 8.16
C GLN A 26 2.94 -18.52 8.72
N VAL A 27 3.10 -19.07 9.93
CA VAL A 27 4.40 -19.39 10.51
C VAL A 27 4.72 -20.85 10.27
N ASP A 28 5.91 -21.15 9.76
CA ASP A 28 6.41 -22.52 9.70
C ASP A 28 6.66 -23.05 11.13
N PRO A 29 5.99 -24.14 11.56
CA PRO A 29 6.13 -24.62 12.93
C PRO A 29 7.50 -25.25 13.22
N VAL A 30 8.25 -25.67 12.19
CA VAL A 30 9.57 -26.29 12.31
C VAL A 30 10.65 -25.23 12.30
N THR A 31 10.70 -24.41 11.26
CA THR A 31 11.77 -23.40 11.09
C THR A 31 11.51 -22.10 11.85
N LYS A 32 10.28 -21.90 12.35
CA LYS A 32 9.83 -20.66 12.99
C LYS A 32 9.95 -19.42 12.09
N THR A 33 9.95 -19.60 10.78
CA THR A 33 9.99 -18.51 9.79
C THR A 33 8.62 -18.20 9.22
N LEU A 34 8.44 -16.98 8.72
CA LEU A 34 7.20 -16.55 8.06
C LEU A 34 7.11 -17.10 6.63
N LYS A 35 6.05 -17.87 6.34
CA LYS A 35 5.65 -18.26 4.98
C LYS A 35 4.86 -17.11 4.36
N ARG A 36 5.46 -16.47 3.35
CA ARG A 36 4.92 -15.28 2.65
C ARG A 36 5.05 -15.34 1.13
N VAL A 37 5.48 -16.47 0.59
CA VAL A 37 5.58 -16.68 -0.86
C VAL A 37 4.17 -16.97 -1.39
N GLY A 38 3.78 -16.33 -2.50
CA GLY A 38 2.48 -16.52 -3.13
C GLY A 38 1.31 -15.81 -2.45
N VAL A 39 1.55 -15.07 -1.35
CA VAL A 39 0.51 -14.28 -0.68
C VAL A 39 0.17 -13.06 -1.53
N PRO A 40 -1.12 -12.80 -1.81
CA PRO A 40 -1.55 -11.60 -2.54
C PRO A 40 -1.07 -10.32 -1.85
N SER A 41 -0.87 -9.27 -2.64
CA SER A 41 -0.51 -7.96 -2.13
C SER A 41 -1.69 -7.00 -2.19
N GLU A 42 -1.83 -6.14 -1.18
CA GLU A 42 -2.89 -5.15 -1.02
C GLU A 42 -2.31 -3.77 -0.61
N ILE A 43 -3.08 -2.70 -0.75
CA ILE A 43 -2.72 -1.40 -0.17
C ILE A 43 -2.80 -1.53 1.34
N ASN A 44 -1.76 -1.08 2.04
CA ASN A 44 -1.72 -1.02 3.49
C ASN A 44 -2.99 -0.33 4.02
N PRO A 45 -3.80 -0.98 4.87
CA PRO A 45 -5.11 -0.44 5.28
C PRO A 45 -5.08 0.99 5.84
N PRO A 46 -4.07 1.41 6.63
CA PRO A 46 -3.90 2.80 7.05
C PRO A 46 -3.74 3.83 5.92
N ASP A 47 -3.31 3.41 4.73
CA ASP A 47 -3.03 4.30 3.59
C ASP A 47 -4.27 4.46 2.68
N GLN A 48 -5.38 3.78 2.97
CA GLN A 48 -6.59 3.79 2.15
C GLN A 48 -7.55 4.97 2.45
N ASN A 49 -7.39 5.64 3.60
CA ASN A 49 -8.29 6.68 4.11
C ASN A 49 -7.55 8.01 4.34
#